data_AF-A0A1S8KNS0-F1
#
_entry.id   AF-A0A1S8KNS0-F1
#
_cell.length_a   1.000
_cell.length_b   1.000
_cell.length_c   1.000
_cell.angle_alpha   90.00
_cell.angle_beta   90.00
_cell.angle_gamma   90.00
#
_symmetry.space_group_name_H-M   'P 1'
#
loop_
_entity.id
_entity.type
_entity.pdbx_description
1 polymer ?
#
loop_
_entity_poly.entity_id
_entity_poly.type
_entity_poly.pdbx_seq_one_letter_code
_entity_poly.pdbx_strand_id
1 'polypeptide(L)'
;MKDMKQSRRARRSKRSPWWAIIVALLVLGAVAWTLFSWQPWQLGKVAIDKEVSEETATESVHLDNQVTENEATVEPYTIRLSFVGDLLMHIGLNDTAHNPEEGTHDYSPMLEYVAPHIKPSDVAFANLETTFSGEERGYGGYPLFNTPDAFLDAIIETGFDLLNTTNNHSFDGQVEGLIRTTELVASTDGIDPIGTYADTPESRVHYREVEDTTIAFLTYAEMFNGIVDPVEDRELLLQHANFIDEELILEDIEEAKKQGVDFIVANMHWGTEYQTEPNDFQRQYTELLVENGVDLVIGGHPHVIQPAEVVEHGGNKAFVIYSLGNFLSNQRIETLGAEMASTEDGVILHLDIEVNEDKMTLSNVEFEPTWVYREGGPIYDYHVLPIEDFLENPRFAEHYLDRLEASKARTEEVLGMYGIFEETFNFELGFN
;
A
#
# COMPACT_ATOMS: atom_id res chain seq x y z
N MET A 1 58.03 7.65 55.82
CA MET A 1 57.64 8.94 56.45
C MET A 1 56.54 9.53 55.59
N LYS A 2 55.29 9.79 55.99
CA LYS A 2 54.50 9.77 57.23
C LYS A 2 53.08 9.40 56.77
N ASP A 3 52.41 8.38 57.32
CA ASP A 3 51.59 8.36 58.54
C ASP A 3 50.28 9.18 58.50
N MET A 4 49.13 8.49 58.62
CA MET A 4 47.89 8.79 59.38
C MET A 4 46.64 8.20 58.69
N LYS A 5 46.11 7.04 59.12
CA LYS A 5 45.17 6.74 60.22
C LYS A 5 43.69 7.16 60.02
N GLN A 6 42.87 6.11 59.94
CA GLN A 6 41.53 5.89 60.51
C GLN A 6 40.32 6.71 60.04
N SER A 7 39.27 6.03 59.55
CA SER A 7 38.14 5.62 60.41
C SER A 7 37.07 4.81 59.65
N ARG A 8 36.60 3.73 60.28
CA ARG A 8 35.43 2.94 59.86
C ARG A 8 34.15 3.66 60.29
N ARG A 9 33.18 3.84 59.39
CA ARG A 9 31.78 4.18 59.70
C ARG A 9 30.83 3.19 59.05
N ALA A 10 30.07 2.49 59.89
CA ALA A 10 29.01 1.57 59.50
C ALA A 10 27.84 2.33 58.85
N ARG A 11 27.45 1.93 57.63
CA ARG A 11 26.27 2.44 56.92
C ARG A 11 25.03 1.68 57.43
N ARG A 12 24.17 2.37 58.19
CA ARG A 12 22.79 1.94 58.47
C ARG A 12 21.99 2.04 57.16
N SER A 13 21.46 0.93 56.66
CA SER A 13 20.56 0.93 55.51
C SER A 13 19.18 1.49 55.92
N LYS A 14 18.74 2.55 55.24
CA LYS A 14 17.34 3.00 55.26
C LYS A 14 16.58 2.10 54.28
N ARG A 15 15.75 1.18 54.78
CA ARG A 15 14.79 0.46 53.95
C ARG A 15 13.60 1.38 53.68
N SER A 16 13.31 1.63 52.40
CA SER A 16 12.10 2.34 51.93
C SER A 16 10.84 1.50 52.20
N PRO A 17 9.70 2.08 52.61
CA PRO A 17 8.53 1.34 53.07
C PRO A 17 7.58 0.94 51.92
N TRP A 18 8.09 0.37 50.82
CA TRP A 18 7.27 -0.07 49.68
C TRP A 18 6.21 -1.12 50.08
N TRP A 19 6.50 -1.92 51.10
CA TRP A 19 5.57 -2.92 51.63
C TRP A 19 4.30 -2.30 52.26
N ALA A 20 4.38 -1.07 52.78
CA ALA A 20 3.22 -0.39 53.35
C ALA A 20 2.23 0.09 52.26
N ILE A 21 2.74 0.39 51.06
CA ILE A 21 1.93 0.80 49.89
C ILE A 21 1.17 -0.41 49.33
N ILE A 22 1.84 -1.57 49.24
CA ILE A 22 1.22 -2.82 48.77
C ILE A 22 0.08 -3.24 49.71
N VAL A 23 0.27 -3.14 51.02
CA VAL A 23 -0.78 -3.46 52.00
C VAL A 23 -1.97 -2.50 51.89
N ALA A 24 -1.74 -1.21 51.63
CA ALA A 24 -2.83 -0.24 51.45
C ALA A 24 -3.66 -0.51 50.18
N LEU A 25 -3.02 -0.88 49.07
CA LEU A 25 -3.69 -1.20 47.81
C LEU A 25 -4.54 -2.48 47.92
N LEU A 26 -4.05 -3.51 48.62
CA LEU A 26 -4.80 -4.75 48.84
C LEU A 26 -6.06 -4.53 49.69
N VAL A 27 -6.00 -3.63 50.68
CA VAL A 27 -7.17 -3.28 51.50
C VAL A 27 -8.20 -2.49 50.68
N LEU A 28 -7.78 -1.58 49.80
CA LEU A 28 -8.69 -0.83 48.93
C LEU A 28 -9.41 -1.73 47.91
N GLY A 29 -8.71 -2.71 47.34
CA GLY A 29 -9.32 -3.69 46.44
C GLY A 29 -10.39 -4.57 47.11
N ALA A 30 -10.16 -5.00 48.35
CA ALA A 30 -11.12 -5.80 49.10
C ALA A 30 -12.40 -5.01 49.49
N VAL A 31 -12.28 -3.71 49.75
CA VAL A 31 -13.43 -2.82 50.03
C VAL A 31 -14.24 -2.55 48.76
N ALA A 32 -13.59 -2.35 47.61
CA ALA A 32 -14.29 -2.17 46.34
C ALA A 32 -15.10 -3.41 45.92
N TRP A 33 -14.52 -4.61 46.11
CA TRP A 33 -15.21 -5.87 45.81
C TRP A 33 -16.44 -6.09 46.69
N THR A 34 -16.35 -5.77 47.98
CA THR A 34 -17.47 -5.94 48.93
C THR A 34 -18.59 -4.94 48.69
N LEU A 35 -18.30 -3.74 48.16
CA LEU A 35 -19.32 -2.77 47.75
C LEU A 35 -19.99 -3.16 46.42
N PHE A 36 -19.27 -3.75 45.47
CA PHE A 36 -19.81 -4.13 44.17
C PHE A 36 -20.66 -5.42 44.21
N SER A 37 -20.36 -6.34 45.14
CA SER A 37 -21.10 -7.58 45.35
C SER A 37 -22.36 -7.45 46.21
N TRP A 38 -22.70 -6.23 46.66
CA TRP A 38 -23.84 -5.94 47.54
C TRP A 38 -24.81 -4.91 46.95
N GLN A 39 -25.06 -4.97 45.64
CA GLN A 39 -26.23 -4.30 45.03
C GLN A 39 -27.24 -5.33 44.53
N PRO A 40 -28.40 -5.49 45.20
CA PRO A 40 -29.51 -6.26 44.67
C PRO A 40 -30.18 -5.49 43.53
N TRP A 41 -30.22 -6.12 42.34
CA TRP A 41 -31.04 -5.69 41.21
C TRP A 41 -32.52 -5.66 41.62
N GLN A 42 -33.10 -4.46 41.73
CA GLN A 42 -34.53 -4.29 41.97
C GLN A 42 -35.30 -4.22 40.65
N LEU A 43 -35.99 -5.31 40.35
CA LEU A 43 -37.08 -5.39 39.37
C LEU A 43 -38.26 -4.52 39.83
N GLY A 44 -38.60 -3.50 39.04
CA GLY A 44 -39.79 -2.68 39.22
C GLY A 44 -41.06 -3.47 38.96
N LYS A 45 -41.88 -3.66 40.00
CA LYS A 45 -43.26 -4.14 39.92
C LYS A 45 -44.17 -2.96 39.58
N VAL A 46 -44.88 -3.03 38.45
CA VAL A 46 -46.02 -2.15 38.15
C VAL A 46 -47.30 -2.80 38.68
N ALA A 47 -48.11 -1.99 39.35
CA ALA A 47 -49.31 -2.36 40.07
C ALA A 47 -50.47 -2.73 39.14
N ILE A 48 -51.25 -3.71 39.59
CA ILE A 48 -52.52 -4.16 39.03
C ILE A 48 -53.63 -3.31 39.65
N ASP A 49 -54.44 -2.65 38.83
CA ASP A 49 -55.81 -2.26 39.22
C ASP A 49 -56.83 -3.12 38.47
N LYS A 50 -57.79 -3.60 39.25
CA LYS A 50 -58.93 -4.43 38.86
C LYS A 50 -60.06 -3.54 38.36
N GLU A 51 -60.61 -3.86 37.19
CA GLU A 51 -62.06 -3.79 36.99
C GLU A 51 -62.51 -4.92 36.07
N VAL A 52 -63.66 -5.51 36.44
CA VAL A 52 -64.24 -6.73 35.88
C VAL A 52 -65.45 -6.32 35.03
N SER A 53 -65.54 -6.82 33.80
CA SER A 53 -66.82 -7.22 33.20
C SER A 53 -66.59 -8.29 32.15
N GLU A 54 -67.24 -9.43 32.34
CA GLU A 54 -67.32 -10.57 31.43
C GLU A 54 -68.03 -10.18 30.13
N GLU A 55 -67.48 -10.58 28.98
CA GLU A 55 -68.29 -11.24 27.94
C GLU A 55 -67.38 -12.01 26.96
N THR A 56 -67.68 -13.30 26.87
CA THR A 56 -67.10 -14.34 26.02
C THR A 56 -67.27 -14.08 24.54
N ALA A 57 -66.18 -14.17 23.76
CA ALA A 57 -66.21 -14.71 22.39
C ALA A 57 -64.80 -15.24 22.04
N THR A 58 -64.72 -16.55 21.84
CA THR A 58 -63.55 -17.27 21.36
C THR A 58 -63.34 -17.01 19.87
N GLU A 59 -62.27 -16.30 19.50
CA GLU A 59 -61.66 -16.37 18.16
C GLU A 59 -60.17 -16.70 18.33
N SER A 60 -59.81 -17.91 17.93
CA SER A 60 -58.42 -18.34 17.78
C SER A 60 -57.82 -17.65 16.56
N VAL A 61 -57.12 -16.54 16.77
CA VAL A 61 -56.25 -15.95 15.75
C VAL A 61 -54.95 -16.75 15.75
N HIS A 62 -54.78 -17.59 14.74
CA HIS A 62 -53.47 -18.06 14.32
C HIS A 62 -52.68 -16.84 13.83
N LEU A 63 -51.81 -16.30 14.68
CA LEU A 63 -50.74 -15.40 14.25
C LEU A 63 -49.69 -16.27 13.55
N ASP A 64 -49.83 -16.38 12.24
CA ASP A 64 -48.78 -16.85 11.36
C ASP A 64 -47.70 -15.76 11.35
N ASN A 65 -46.73 -15.90 12.26
CA ASN A 65 -45.59 -15.00 12.33
C ASN A 65 -44.58 -15.46 11.27
N GLN A 66 -44.92 -15.25 9.99
CA GLN A 66 -43.92 -15.25 8.93
C GLN A 66 -43.10 -13.98 9.09
N VAL A 67 -42.03 -14.09 9.88
CA VAL A 67 -40.86 -13.22 9.71
C VAL A 67 -40.29 -13.64 8.36
N THR A 68 -40.72 -12.98 7.29
CA THR A 68 -39.92 -12.94 6.07
C THR A 68 -38.68 -12.14 6.43
N GLU A 69 -37.59 -12.83 6.75
CA GLU A 69 -36.25 -12.27 6.55
C GLU A 69 -36.21 -11.82 5.09
N ASN A 70 -36.33 -10.51 4.91
CA ASN A 70 -36.06 -9.89 3.64
C ASN A 70 -34.52 -9.91 3.57
N GLU A 71 -33.95 -11.04 3.15
CA GLU A 71 -32.55 -11.10 2.71
C GLU A 71 -32.41 -9.97 1.70
N ALA A 72 -31.70 -8.92 2.09
CA ALA A 72 -31.38 -7.84 1.19
C ALA A 72 -30.46 -8.47 0.13
N THR A 73 -31.00 -8.70 -1.06
CA THR A 73 -30.22 -9.13 -2.21
C THR A 73 -29.18 -8.04 -2.47
N VAL A 74 -27.90 -8.37 -2.32
CA VAL A 74 -26.81 -7.43 -2.61
C VAL A 74 -26.85 -7.16 -4.11
N GLU A 75 -27.11 -5.91 -4.50
CA GLU A 75 -27.09 -5.52 -5.92
C GLU A 75 -25.65 -5.64 -6.42
N PRO A 76 -25.41 -6.31 -7.56
CA PRO A 76 -24.07 -6.44 -8.12
C PRO A 76 -23.39 -5.08 -8.35
N TYR A 77 -22.11 -5.00 -8.03
CA TYR A 77 -21.28 -3.84 -8.28
C TYR A 77 -19.90 -4.25 -8.80
N THR A 78 -19.17 -3.28 -9.34
CA THR A 78 -17.81 -3.48 -9.85
C THR A 78 -16.88 -2.55 -9.10
N ILE A 79 -15.79 -3.11 -8.59
CA ILE A 79 -14.67 -2.37 -8.00
C ILE A 79 -13.58 -2.27 -9.07
N ARG A 80 -13.10 -1.06 -9.36
CA ARG A 80 -11.93 -0.82 -10.21
C ARG A 80 -10.71 -0.47 -9.37
N LEU A 81 -9.70 -1.32 -9.40
CA LEU A 81 -8.38 -1.05 -8.84
C LEU A 81 -7.41 -0.62 -9.95
N SER A 82 -6.57 0.36 -9.68
CA SER A 82 -5.54 0.81 -10.62
C SER A 82 -4.16 0.82 -9.98
N PHE A 83 -3.17 0.28 -10.68
CA PHE A 83 -1.80 0.21 -10.21
C PHE A 83 -0.86 0.83 -11.23
N VAL A 84 0.11 1.60 -10.73
CA VAL A 84 1.21 2.13 -11.53
C VAL A 84 2.56 1.76 -10.92
N GLY A 85 3.58 1.79 -11.77
CA GLY A 85 4.95 1.51 -11.37
C GLY A 85 5.65 2.68 -10.66
N ASP A 86 6.95 2.78 -10.89
CA ASP A 86 7.85 3.57 -10.06
C ASP A 86 7.72 5.09 -10.31
N LEU A 87 7.42 5.85 -9.25
CA LEU A 87 7.55 7.32 -9.19
C LEU A 87 8.96 7.69 -8.68
N LEU A 88 9.96 7.56 -9.56
CA LEU A 88 11.38 7.70 -9.25
C LEU A 88 11.95 9.08 -9.62
N MET A 89 12.02 9.95 -8.61
CA MET A 89 12.24 11.40 -8.78
C MET A 89 13.70 11.83 -8.90
N HIS A 90 14.29 11.60 -10.08
CA HIS A 90 15.62 12.10 -10.42
C HIS A 90 15.70 13.63 -10.40
N ILE A 91 16.92 14.16 -10.22
CA ILE A 91 17.14 15.61 -10.06
C ILE A 91 16.60 16.47 -11.22
N GLY A 92 16.64 15.96 -12.45
CA GLY A 92 16.11 16.68 -13.61
C GLY A 92 14.60 16.94 -13.53
N LEU A 93 13.84 16.06 -12.86
CA LEU A 93 12.41 16.27 -12.61
C LEU A 93 12.23 17.36 -11.54
N ASN A 94 13.01 17.33 -10.46
CA ASN A 94 12.99 18.40 -9.45
C ASN A 94 13.32 19.77 -10.05
N ASP A 95 14.34 19.83 -10.92
CA ASP A 95 14.73 21.06 -11.62
C ASP A 95 13.62 21.58 -12.54
N THR A 96 12.86 20.67 -13.15
CA THR A 96 11.72 21.01 -14.02
C THR A 96 10.55 21.59 -13.23
N ALA A 97 10.25 20.99 -12.08
CA ALA A 97 9.17 21.47 -11.22
C ALA A 97 9.51 22.80 -10.53
N HIS A 98 10.80 23.14 -10.40
CA HIS A 98 11.23 24.30 -9.63
C HIS A 98 10.96 25.64 -10.34
N ASN A 99 10.22 26.53 -9.66
CA ASN A 99 10.13 27.94 -10.03
C ASN A 99 11.14 28.76 -9.19
N PRO A 100 12.27 29.20 -9.76
CA PRO A 100 13.31 29.91 -9.02
C PRO A 100 12.94 31.33 -8.60
N GLU A 101 11.95 31.96 -9.26
CA GLU A 101 11.51 33.31 -8.89
C GLU A 101 10.66 33.30 -7.62
N GLU A 102 9.89 32.23 -7.43
CA GLU A 102 8.96 32.07 -6.31
C GLU A 102 9.50 31.13 -5.22
N GLY A 103 10.52 30.33 -5.52
CA GLY A 103 11.06 29.31 -4.62
C GLY A 103 10.09 28.14 -4.41
N THR A 104 9.18 27.91 -5.35
CA THR A 104 8.13 26.88 -5.30
C THR A 104 8.47 25.71 -6.22
N HIS A 105 7.74 24.61 -6.07
CA HIS A 105 7.79 23.47 -6.98
C HIS A 105 6.38 23.10 -7.41
N ASP A 106 6.19 22.80 -8.69
CA ASP A 106 4.93 22.33 -9.27
C ASP A 106 5.20 21.10 -10.15
N TYR A 107 4.70 19.95 -9.70
CA TYR A 107 4.87 18.67 -10.38
C TYR A 107 3.63 18.25 -11.18
N SER A 108 2.50 18.95 -11.02
CA SER A 108 1.23 18.57 -11.63
C SER A 108 1.29 18.43 -13.16
N PRO A 109 2.04 19.28 -13.91
CA PRO A 109 2.20 19.08 -15.35
C PRO A 109 2.76 17.71 -15.74
N MET A 110 3.59 17.08 -14.91
CA MET A 110 4.21 15.79 -15.24
C MET A 110 3.20 14.64 -15.27
N LEU A 111 2.10 14.76 -14.53
CA LEU A 111 1.07 13.73 -14.36
C LEU A 111 -0.29 14.13 -14.97
N GLU A 112 -0.39 15.31 -15.59
CA GLU A 112 -1.67 15.87 -16.02
C GLU A 112 -2.43 14.98 -17.03
N TYR A 113 -1.71 14.27 -17.89
CA TYR A 113 -2.30 13.43 -18.93
C TYR A 113 -2.74 12.05 -18.43
N VAL A 114 -2.18 11.57 -17.33
CA VAL A 114 -2.56 10.28 -16.72
C VAL A 114 -3.67 10.45 -15.67
N ALA A 115 -3.83 11.63 -15.09
CA ALA A 115 -4.87 11.91 -14.10
C ALA A 115 -6.31 11.51 -14.53
N PRO A 116 -6.75 11.73 -15.79
CA PRO A 116 -8.08 11.29 -16.24
C PRO A 116 -8.27 9.77 -16.27
N HIS A 117 -7.18 9.01 -16.38
CA HIS A 117 -7.17 7.54 -16.43
C HIS A 117 -7.12 6.91 -15.03
N ILE A 118 -6.53 7.61 -14.06
CA ILE A 118 -6.44 7.16 -12.66
C ILE A 118 -7.71 7.50 -11.85
N LYS A 119 -8.25 8.71 -11.99
CA LYS A 119 -9.41 9.21 -11.21
C LYS A 119 -10.69 8.34 -11.23
N PRO A 120 -11.00 7.56 -12.27
CA PRO A 120 -12.17 6.68 -12.27
C PRO A 120 -12.05 5.45 -11.36
N SER A 121 -10.90 5.21 -10.75
CA SER A 121 -10.66 4.04 -9.88
C SER A 121 -11.31 4.22 -8.51
N ASP A 122 -11.73 3.12 -7.90
CA ASP A 122 -12.17 3.10 -6.50
C ASP A 122 -10.97 3.07 -5.54
N VAL A 123 -9.86 2.45 -6.00
CA VAL A 123 -8.56 2.51 -5.34
C VAL A 123 -7.47 2.63 -6.40
N ALA A 124 -6.68 3.69 -6.32
CA ALA A 124 -5.48 3.86 -7.13
C ALA A 124 -4.21 3.78 -6.27
N PHE A 125 -3.25 2.97 -6.73
CA PHE A 125 -2.02 2.64 -6.02
C PHE A 125 -0.79 3.02 -6.84
N ALA A 126 0.23 3.62 -6.20
CA ALA A 126 1.52 3.92 -6.82
C ALA A 126 2.71 3.55 -5.93
N ASN A 127 3.88 3.29 -6.54
CA ASN A 127 5.14 3.14 -5.81
C ASN A 127 5.88 4.48 -5.68
N LEU A 128 6.02 5.00 -4.47
CA LEU A 128 6.79 6.21 -4.19
C LEU A 128 8.28 5.87 -4.01
N GLU A 129 9.04 5.89 -5.10
CA GLU A 129 10.46 5.56 -5.10
C GLU A 129 11.35 6.81 -4.92
N THR A 130 11.05 7.57 -3.88
CA THR A 130 11.82 8.72 -3.41
C THR A 130 11.48 8.98 -1.94
N THR A 131 12.21 9.88 -1.29
CA THR A 131 11.90 10.32 0.07
C THR A 131 11.48 11.78 0.11
N PHE A 132 10.63 12.13 1.07
CA PHE A 132 10.37 13.50 1.50
C PHE A 132 11.17 13.75 2.77
N SER A 133 12.49 13.90 2.62
CA SER A 133 13.42 14.05 3.75
C SER A 133 13.61 15.51 4.22
N GLY A 134 12.96 16.47 3.55
CA GLY A 134 12.99 17.89 3.91
C GLY A 134 14.05 18.69 3.16
N GLU A 135 13.79 19.99 2.99
CA GLU A 135 14.66 20.93 2.28
C GLU A 135 16.04 21.07 2.95
N GLU A 136 16.08 21.00 4.28
CA GLU A 136 17.30 21.16 5.07
C GLU A 136 18.36 20.07 4.83
N ARG A 137 17.93 18.92 4.30
CA ARG A 137 18.80 17.82 3.87
C ARG A 137 19.26 17.96 2.42
N GLY A 138 18.69 18.92 1.68
CA GLY A 138 18.94 19.17 0.28
C GLY A 138 18.19 18.19 -0.62
N TYR A 139 17.50 18.71 -1.64
CA TYR A 139 16.87 17.88 -2.64
C TYR A 139 17.92 17.21 -3.53
N GLY A 140 17.65 15.96 -3.91
CA GLY A 140 18.60 15.09 -4.58
C GLY A 140 17.89 14.11 -5.50
N GLY A 141 18.64 13.61 -6.48
CA GLY A 141 18.27 12.41 -7.23
C GLY A 141 19.32 11.32 -6.99
N TYR A 142 19.39 10.36 -7.91
CA TYR A 142 20.36 9.26 -7.84
C TYR A 142 21.77 9.68 -7.39
N PRO A 143 22.37 8.99 -6.39
CA PRO A 143 21.92 7.74 -5.77
C PRO A 143 21.08 7.90 -4.50
N LEU A 144 20.88 9.12 -3.99
CA LEU A 144 20.14 9.38 -2.75
C LEU A 144 19.04 10.41 -3.03
N PHE A 145 17.84 9.90 -3.21
CA PHE A 145 16.67 10.65 -3.62
C PHE A 145 16.05 11.40 -2.44
N ASN A 146 15.78 12.68 -2.67
CA ASN A 146 15.02 13.53 -1.76
C ASN A 146 14.26 14.56 -2.59
N THR A 147 12.94 14.53 -2.51
CA THR A 147 12.04 15.32 -3.33
C THR A 147 11.32 16.37 -2.48
N PRO A 148 11.07 17.58 -3.00
CA PRO A 148 10.15 18.53 -2.41
C PRO A 148 8.78 17.94 -2.11
N ASP A 149 8.21 18.31 -0.95
CA ASP A 149 6.89 17.83 -0.50
C ASP A 149 5.77 18.10 -1.53
N ALA A 150 5.91 19.15 -2.36
CA ALA A 150 4.95 19.50 -3.42
C ALA A 150 4.74 18.40 -4.47
N PHE A 151 5.61 17.39 -4.55
CA PHE A 151 5.36 16.24 -5.40
C PHE A 151 4.19 15.39 -4.87
N LEU A 152 3.99 15.33 -3.55
CA LEU A 152 2.83 14.66 -2.95
C LEU A 152 1.51 15.32 -3.38
N ASP A 153 1.50 16.65 -3.52
CA ASP A 153 0.32 17.37 -4.02
C ASP A 153 -0.06 16.90 -5.43
N ALA A 154 0.91 16.76 -6.34
CA ALA A 154 0.67 16.28 -7.70
C ALA A 154 0.20 14.81 -7.74
N ILE A 155 0.71 13.96 -6.84
CA ILE A 155 0.26 12.57 -6.69
C ILE A 155 -1.24 12.54 -6.30
N ILE A 156 -1.64 13.32 -5.31
CA ILE A 156 -3.04 13.39 -4.85
C ILE A 156 -3.94 13.99 -5.94
N GLU A 157 -3.50 15.06 -6.60
CA GLU A 157 -4.23 15.67 -7.71
C GLU A 157 -4.44 14.72 -8.89
N THR A 158 -3.52 13.76 -9.09
CA THR A 158 -3.64 12.70 -10.09
C THR A 158 -4.72 11.69 -9.73
N GLY A 159 -4.98 11.49 -8.44
CA GLY A 159 -6.06 10.65 -7.91
C GLY A 159 -5.59 9.35 -7.25
N PHE A 160 -4.34 9.27 -6.78
CA PHE A 160 -3.86 8.10 -6.03
C PHE A 160 -4.37 8.11 -4.58
N ASP A 161 -4.78 6.93 -4.10
CA ASP A 161 -5.28 6.70 -2.73
C ASP A 161 -4.23 6.06 -1.83
N LEU A 162 -3.39 5.18 -2.39
CA LEU A 162 -2.44 4.36 -1.64
C LEU A 162 -1.03 4.53 -2.23
N LEU A 163 -0.04 4.74 -1.37
CA LEU A 163 1.36 4.81 -1.77
C LEU A 163 2.16 3.70 -1.11
N ASN A 164 2.80 2.85 -1.92
CA ASN A 164 3.90 2.05 -1.41
C ASN A 164 5.06 2.96 -1.06
N THR A 165 5.42 2.98 0.22
CA THR A 165 6.59 3.71 0.73
C THR A 165 7.73 2.78 1.14
N THR A 166 7.57 1.45 0.99
CA THR A 166 8.64 0.46 1.20
C THR A 166 9.22 -0.04 -0.14
N ASN A 167 10.44 0.40 -0.42
CA ASN A 167 11.24 0.06 -1.58
C ASN A 167 12.73 0.27 -1.24
N ASN A 168 13.61 0.02 -2.20
CA ASN A 168 15.04 0.18 -2.02
C ASN A 168 15.49 1.60 -1.64
N HIS A 169 14.70 2.62 -1.99
CA HIS A 169 14.98 4.03 -1.73
C HIS A 169 14.33 4.59 -0.45
N SER A 170 13.56 3.79 0.29
CA SER A 170 12.91 4.24 1.54
C SER A 170 13.86 4.81 2.59
N PHE A 171 15.12 4.37 2.59
CA PHE A 171 16.16 4.80 3.54
C PHE A 171 17.19 5.78 2.97
N ASP A 172 16.95 6.38 1.80
CA ASP A 172 17.90 7.35 1.23
C ASP A 172 18.14 8.56 2.14
N GLY A 173 17.08 8.97 2.83
CA GLY A 173 17.13 9.94 3.91
C GLY A 173 17.49 9.37 5.27
N GLN A 174 18.03 8.16 5.37
CA GLN A 174 18.17 7.40 6.62
C GLN A 174 16.83 7.20 7.33
N VAL A 175 16.85 6.66 8.56
CA VAL A 175 15.64 6.41 9.34
C VAL A 175 14.79 7.67 9.56
N GLU A 176 15.41 8.84 9.78
CA GLU A 176 14.61 10.05 10.00
C GLU A 176 13.93 10.55 8.72
N GLY A 177 14.55 10.32 7.55
CA GLY A 177 13.93 10.63 6.26
C GLY A 177 12.76 9.71 5.96
N LEU A 178 12.90 8.42 6.26
CA LEU A 178 11.80 7.44 6.19
C LEU A 178 10.64 7.86 7.09
N ILE A 179 10.91 8.17 8.36
CA ILE A 179 9.89 8.57 9.33
C ILE A 179 9.18 9.84 8.84
N ARG A 180 9.94 10.87 8.43
CA ARG A 180 9.35 12.12 7.90
C ARG A 180 8.48 11.85 6.67
N THR A 181 8.95 11.02 5.75
CA THR A 181 8.20 10.65 4.53
C THR A 181 6.89 10.00 4.90
N THR A 182 6.94 9.01 5.81
CA THR A 182 5.76 8.28 6.29
C THR A 182 4.78 9.22 6.99
N GLU A 183 5.26 10.06 7.92
CA GLU A 183 4.41 10.99 8.66
C GLU A 183 3.78 12.04 7.74
N LEU A 184 4.52 12.54 6.74
CA LEU A 184 4.00 13.51 5.77
C LEU A 184 2.83 12.89 5.01
N VAL A 185 3.03 11.71 4.40
CA VAL A 185 1.97 11.03 3.64
C VAL A 185 0.78 10.72 4.54
N ALA A 186 1.00 10.09 5.70
CA ALA A 186 -0.07 9.74 6.64
C ALA A 186 -0.84 10.93 7.21
N SER A 187 -0.23 12.13 7.22
CA SER A 187 -0.88 13.37 7.68
C SER A 187 -1.65 14.11 6.58
N THR A 188 -1.58 13.62 5.33
CA THR A 188 -2.18 14.29 4.18
C THR A 188 -3.50 13.62 3.80
N ASP A 189 -4.58 14.41 3.76
CA ASP A 189 -5.92 13.89 3.49
C ASP A 189 -6.02 13.26 2.10
N GLY A 190 -6.61 12.06 2.04
CA GLY A 190 -6.92 11.37 0.78
C GLY A 190 -5.84 10.42 0.28
N ILE A 191 -4.76 10.22 1.03
CA ILE A 191 -3.69 9.29 0.65
C ILE A 191 -3.09 8.59 1.88
N ASP A 192 -2.83 7.30 1.77
CA ASP A 192 -2.24 6.51 2.85
C ASP A 192 -0.88 5.90 2.44
N PRO A 193 0.16 5.98 3.31
CA PRO A 193 1.39 5.24 3.09
C PRO A 193 1.21 3.78 3.52
N ILE A 194 1.80 2.86 2.76
CA ILE A 194 1.81 1.43 3.06
C ILE A 194 3.25 0.92 3.04
N GLY A 195 3.62 0.23 4.12
CA GLY A 195 4.87 -0.51 4.22
C GLY A 195 5.98 0.19 4.98
N THR A 196 5.85 1.46 5.35
CA THR A 196 6.77 2.12 6.29
C THR A 196 6.04 2.77 7.45
N TYR A 197 6.74 2.93 8.59
CA TYR A 197 6.12 3.35 9.84
C TYR A 197 7.02 4.31 10.62
N ALA A 198 6.37 5.27 11.31
CA ALA A 198 7.06 6.20 12.20
C ALA A 198 7.60 5.51 13.48
N ASP A 199 6.94 4.45 13.92
CA ASP A 199 7.30 3.56 15.03
C ASP A 199 6.73 2.16 14.72
N THR A 200 7.04 1.18 15.55
CA THR A 200 6.54 -0.21 15.49
C THR A 200 5.03 -0.23 15.22
N PRO A 201 4.60 -0.79 14.07
CA PRO A 201 3.19 -0.82 13.73
C PRO A 201 2.42 -1.80 14.62
N GLU A 202 1.13 -1.51 14.85
CA GLU A 202 0.20 -2.48 15.44
C GLU A 202 -0.13 -3.61 14.46
N SER A 203 -0.14 -3.30 13.16
CA SER A 203 -0.34 -4.24 12.04
C SER A 203 0.49 -3.81 10.84
N ARG A 204 1.07 -4.77 10.12
CA ARG A 204 1.78 -4.54 8.85
C ARG A 204 0.86 -4.59 7.63
N VAL A 205 -0.41 -4.92 7.85
CA VAL A 205 -1.46 -5.04 6.83
C VAL A 205 -2.22 -3.73 6.75
N HIS A 206 -2.38 -3.20 5.55
CA HIS A 206 -3.28 -2.07 5.31
C HIS A 206 -4.63 -2.57 4.81
N TYR A 207 -5.72 -2.06 5.38
CA TYR A 207 -7.09 -2.45 5.02
C TYR A 207 -7.80 -1.29 4.35
N ARG A 208 -8.41 -1.55 3.19
CA ARG A 208 -9.20 -0.56 2.45
C ARG A 208 -10.60 -1.12 2.22
N GLU A 209 -11.60 -0.36 2.63
CA GLU A 209 -13.01 -0.67 2.39
C GLU A 209 -13.46 0.03 1.10
N VAL A 210 -14.10 -0.72 0.21
CA VAL A 210 -14.77 -0.20 -0.99
C VAL A 210 -16.17 -0.80 -1.04
N GLU A 211 -17.19 0.02 -0.92
CA GLU A 211 -18.58 -0.43 -0.74
C GLU A 211 -18.69 -1.41 0.44
N ASP A 212 -19.08 -2.67 0.18
CA ASP A 212 -19.17 -3.74 1.18
C ASP A 212 -18.00 -4.75 1.08
N THR A 213 -16.91 -4.38 0.41
CA THR A 213 -15.70 -5.22 0.23
C THR A 213 -14.51 -4.67 1.01
N THR A 214 -13.89 -5.52 1.82
CA THR A 214 -12.65 -5.25 2.55
C THR A 214 -11.45 -5.87 1.82
N ILE A 215 -10.49 -5.02 1.44
CA ILE A 215 -9.27 -5.43 0.73
C ILE A 215 -8.07 -5.31 1.66
N ALA A 216 -7.24 -6.35 1.75
CA ALA A 216 -5.94 -6.27 2.40
C ALA A 216 -4.84 -5.93 1.38
N PHE A 217 -4.02 -4.93 1.69
CA PHE A 217 -2.82 -4.56 0.96
C PHE A 217 -1.59 -4.85 1.80
N LEU A 218 -0.66 -5.61 1.21
CA LEU A 218 0.62 -5.98 1.77
C LEU A 218 1.72 -5.43 0.86
N THR A 219 2.70 -4.70 1.38
CA THR A 219 3.84 -4.19 0.59
C THR A 219 5.16 -4.67 1.20
N TYR A 220 6.14 -5.03 0.37
CA TYR A 220 7.46 -5.47 0.83
C TYR A 220 8.58 -5.06 -0.13
N ALA A 221 9.74 -4.74 0.43
CA ALA A 221 10.98 -4.51 -0.32
C ALA A 221 11.98 -5.66 -0.14
N GLU A 222 12.66 -6.05 -1.23
CA GLU A 222 13.74 -7.05 -1.19
C GLU A 222 14.99 -6.54 -0.48
N MET A 223 15.35 -5.27 -0.70
CA MET A 223 16.61 -4.67 -0.23
C MET A 223 16.47 -3.15 -0.06
N PHE A 224 17.46 -2.52 0.61
CA PHE A 224 17.48 -1.07 0.92
C PHE A 224 18.81 -0.40 0.52
N ASN A 225 19.30 -0.71 -0.69
CA ASN A 225 20.52 -0.15 -1.28
C ASN A 225 21.80 -0.27 -0.41
N GLY A 226 21.81 -1.23 0.52
CA GLY A 226 22.91 -1.44 1.47
C GLY A 226 23.02 -0.37 2.58
N ILE A 227 22.01 0.51 2.71
CA ILE A 227 21.91 1.46 3.84
C ILE A 227 21.48 0.73 5.10
N VAL A 228 20.53 -0.20 4.95
CA VAL A 228 20.00 -1.09 5.99
C VAL A 228 20.09 -2.52 5.49
N ASP A 229 20.62 -3.42 6.30
CA ASP A 229 20.71 -4.84 5.98
C ASP A 229 19.57 -5.63 6.66
N PRO A 230 18.72 -6.36 5.91
CA PRO A 230 17.59 -7.10 6.48
C PRO A 230 17.93 -8.11 7.58
N VAL A 231 19.17 -8.61 7.61
CA VAL A 231 19.63 -9.57 8.62
C VAL A 231 20.23 -8.84 9.82
N GLU A 232 21.15 -7.92 9.59
CA GLU A 232 21.88 -7.25 10.68
C GLU A 232 21.05 -6.15 11.36
N ASP A 233 20.17 -5.47 10.63
CA ASP A 233 19.35 -4.35 11.10
C ASP A 233 17.87 -4.74 11.27
N ARG A 234 17.58 -6.03 11.44
CA ARG A 234 16.21 -6.57 11.50
C ARG A 234 15.31 -5.87 12.52
N GLU A 235 15.84 -5.50 13.69
CA GLU A 235 15.08 -4.78 14.73
C GLU A 235 14.64 -3.38 14.27
N LEU A 236 15.46 -2.70 13.46
CA LEU A 236 15.14 -1.40 12.87
C LEU A 236 14.03 -1.56 11.83
N LEU A 237 14.13 -2.56 10.96
CA LEU A 237 13.12 -2.81 9.93
C LEU A 237 11.77 -3.19 10.53
N LEU A 238 11.74 -4.08 11.53
CA LEU A 238 10.49 -4.40 12.24
C LEU A 238 9.77 -3.17 12.82
N GLN A 239 10.50 -2.09 13.09
CA GLN A 239 9.93 -0.84 13.60
C GLN A 239 9.46 0.09 12.47
N HIS A 240 10.04 0.01 11.28
CA HIS A 240 9.96 1.11 10.31
C HIS A 240 9.67 0.70 8.87
N ALA A 241 9.87 -0.55 8.45
CA ALA A 241 9.65 -0.97 7.08
C ALA A 241 9.30 -2.45 6.95
N ASN A 242 8.32 -2.77 6.10
CA ASN A 242 8.06 -4.12 5.65
C ASN A 242 9.13 -4.54 4.63
N PHE A 243 9.71 -5.72 4.83
CA PHE A 243 10.73 -6.30 3.96
C PHE A 243 10.41 -7.76 3.70
N ILE A 244 10.96 -8.32 2.63
CA ILE A 244 10.71 -9.71 2.26
C ILE A 244 11.36 -10.64 3.28
N ASP A 245 10.51 -11.23 4.12
CA ASP A 245 10.81 -12.26 5.11
C ASP A 245 9.63 -13.23 5.12
N GLU A 246 9.89 -14.51 4.82
CA GLU A 246 8.85 -15.54 4.68
C GLU A 246 7.96 -15.65 5.93
N GLU A 247 8.53 -15.58 7.14
CA GLU A 247 7.75 -15.70 8.38
C GLU A 247 6.82 -14.50 8.56
N LEU A 248 7.32 -13.28 8.32
CA LEU A 248 6.52 -12.05 8.43
C LEU A 248 5.40 -11.99 7.38
N ILE A 249 5.69 -12.39 6.14
CA ILE A 249 4.69 -12.45 5.06
C ILE A 249 3.55 -13.41 5.44
N LEU A 250 3.88 -14.59 5.94
CA LEU A 250 2.88 -15.58 6.35
C LEU A 250 2.06 -15.10 7.56
N GLU A 251 2.69 -14.43 8.53
CA GLU A 251 1.98 -13.79 9.64
C GLU A 251 0.97 -12.74 9.14
N ASP A 252 1.36 -11.89 8.20
CA ASP A 252 0.54 -10.81 7.67
C ASP A 252 -0.65 -11.34 6.86
N ILE A 253 -0.43 -12.39 6.06
CA ILE A 253 -1.51 -13.10 5.34
C ILE A 253 -2.48 -13.75 6.32
N GLU A 254 -1.96 -14.41 7.36
CA GLU A 254 -2.81 -15.00 8.39
C GLU A 254 -3.61 -13.93 9.17
N GLU A 255 -3.02 -12.77 9.44
CA GLU A 255 -3.71 -11.65 10.08
C GLU A 255 -4.85 -11.15 9.21
N ALA A 256 -4.59 -10.89 7.92
CA ALA A 256 -5.61 -10.48 6.96
C ALA A 256 -6.80 -11.47 6.92
N LYS A 257 -6.50 -12.78 6.83
CA LYS A 257 -7.53 -13.83 6.90
C LYS A 257 -8.33 -13.83 8.20
N LYS A 258 -7.68 -13.58 9.34
CA LYS A 258 -8.35 -13.51 10.66
C LYS A 258 -9.24 -12.28 10.79
N GLN A 259 -8.90 -11.17 10.12
CA GLN A 259 -9.76 -10.00 10.03
C GLN A 259 -10.97 -10.20 9.11
N GLY A 260 -10.97 -11.27 8.30
CA GLY A 260 -12.09 -11.61 7.43
C GLY A 260 -12.18 -10.73 6.19
N VAL A 261 -11.03 -10.31 5.65
CA VAL A 261 -10.98 -9.59 4.36
C VAL A 261 -11.49 -10.46 3.22
N ASP A 262 -11.94 -9.83 2.14
CA ASP A 262 -12.49 -10.55 1.00
C ASP A 262 -11.41 -11.05 0.04
N PHE A 263 -10.36 -10.26 -0.18
CA PHE A 263 -9.19 -10.68 -0.96
C PHE A 263 -7.92 -9.91 -0.55
N ILE A 264 -6.76 -10.46 -0.94
CA ILE A 264 -5.44 -9.92 -0.59
C ILE A 264 -4.66 -9.50 -1.84
N VAL A 265 -4.11 -8.29 -1.79
CA VAL A 265 -3.15 -7.74 -2.75
C VAL A 265 -1.77 -7.67 -2.12
N ALA A 266 -0.77 -8.28 -2.76
CA ALA A 266 0.63 -8.12 -2.39
C ALA A 266 1.37 -7.28 -3.44
N ASN A 267 1.98 -6.18 -3.02
CA ASN A 267 2.91 -5.40 -3.83
C ASN A 267 4.36 -5.71 -3.44
N MET A 268 5.17 -6.11 -4.42
CA MET A 268 6.52 -6.61 -4.20
C MET A 268 7.55 -5.76 -4.94
N HIS A 269 8.40 -5.06 -4.21
CA HIS A 269 9.50 -4.27 -4.78
C HIS A 269 10.78 -5.11 -4.80
N TRP A 270 11.04 -5.80 -5.92
CA TRP A 270 11.93 -6.98 -5.98
C TRP A 270 12.56 -7.23 -7.36
N GLY A 271 13.50 -8.17 -7.42
CA GLY A 271 14.07 -8.62 -8.68
C GLY A 271 15.36 -7.89 -9.03
N THR A 272 15.72 -7.90 -10.32
CA THR A 272 16.99 -7.36 -10.79
C THR A 272 16.74 -6.22 -11.78
N GLU A 273 17.31 -5.05 -11.50
CA GLU A 273 17.22 -3.88 -12.38
C GLU A 273 17.49 -4.22 -13.85
N TYR A 274 16.63 -3.68 -14.71
CA TYR A 274 16.68 -3.73 -16.17
C TYR A 274 16.56 -5.14 -16.78
N GLN A 275 16.18 -6.15 -16.00
CA GLN A 275 15.86 -7.48 -16.52
C GLN A 275 14.38 -7.55 -16.88
N THR A 276 14.08 -7.88 -18.14
CA THR A 276 12.69 -7.98 -18.64
C THR A 276 12.00 -9.30 -18.29
N GLU A 277 12.71 -10.24 -17.68
CA GLU A 277 12.17 -11.52 -17.23
C GLU A 277 12.35 -11.67 -15.71
N PRO A 278 11.35 -12.22 -14.99
CA PRO A 278 11.45 -12.39 -13.57
C PRO A 278 12.44 -13.50 -13.22
N ASN A 279 13.23 -13.27 -12.17
CA ASN A 279 14.23 -14.21 -11.70
C ASN A 279 13.62 -15.30 -10.79
N ASP A 280 14.44 -16.29 -10.38
CA ASP A 280 13.97 -17.42 -9.55
C ASP A 280 13.44 -16.97 -8.18
N PHE A 281 13.97 -15.88 -7.61
CA PHE A 281 13.52 -15.34 -6.32
C PHE A 281 12.10 -14.78 -6.42
N GLN A 282 11.81 -13.99 -7.46
CA GLN A 282 10.48 -13.46 -7.73
C GLN A 282 9.46 -14.60 -7.93
N ARG A 283 9.84 -15.64 -8.69
CA ARG A 283 8.97 -16.81 -8.94
C ARG A 283 8.70 -17.60 -7.65
N GLN A 284 9.73 -17.83 -6.84
CA GLN A 284 9.59 -18.55 -5.57
C GLN A 284 8.65 -17.83 -4.60
N TYR A 285 8.82 -16.52 -4.41
CA TYR A 285 7.92 -15.78 -3.51
C TYR A 285 6.53 -15.60 -4.10
N THR A 286 6.38 -15.54 -5.43
CA THR A 286 5.06 -15.61 -6.06
C THR A 286 4.36 -16.92 -5.72
N GLU A 287 5.03 -18.06 -5.88
CA GLU A 287 4.47 -19.37 -5.50
C GLU A 287 4.06 -19.41 -4.01
N LEU A 288 4.89 -18.88 -3.11
CA LEU A 288 4.58 -18.76 -1.67
C LEU A 288 3.32 -17.92 -1.42
N LEU A 289 3.22 -16.74 -2.03
CA LEU A 289 2.08 -15.83 -1.88
C LEU A 289 0.79 -16.51 -2.38
N VAL A 290 0.83 -17.11 -3.57
CA VAL A 290 -0.33 -17.79 -4.17
C VAL A 290 -0.75 -19.02 -3.35
N GLU A 291 0.18 -19.88 -2.94
CA GLU A 291 -0.14 -21.04 -2.08
C GLU A 291 -0.81 -20.61 -0.76
N ASN A 292 -0.50 -19.41 -0.27
CA ASN A 292 -1.09 -18.88 0.94
C ASN A 292 -2.31 -17.97 0.70
N GLY A 293 -2.85 -17.94 -0.52
CA GLY A 293 -4.14 -17.30 -0.81
C GLY A 293 -4.06 -15.79 -1.02
N VAL A 294 -2.94 -15.29 -1.52
CA VAL A 294 -2.88 -13.95 -2.13
C VAL A 294 -3.50 -14.01 -3.52
N ASP A 295 -4.36 -13.05 -3.85
CA ASP A 295 -5.16 -13.03 -5.07
C ASP A 295 -4.52 -12.21 -6.20
N LEU A 296 -3.86 -11.11 -5.83
CA LEU A 296 -3.19 -10.20 -6.75
C LEU A 296 -1.75 -9.98 -6.29
N VAL A 297 -0.77 -10.22 -7.17
CA VAL A 297 0.65 -9.93 -6.93
C VAL A 297 1.13 -8.90 -7.94
N ILE A 298 1.49 -7.72 -7.44
CA ILE A 298 1.87 -6.56 -8.27
C ILE A 298 3.32 -6.20 -7.98
N GLY A 299 4.20 -6.30 -8.97
CA GLY A 299 5.62 -6.04 -8.80
C GLY A 299 6.08 -4.66 -9.29
N GLY A 300 7.24 -4.23 -8.78
CA GLY A 300 8.04 -3.09 -9.25
C GLY A 300 9.52 -3.34 -8.92
N HIS A 301 10.39 -2.32 -9.09
CA HIS A 301 11.87 -2.34 -8.93
C HIS A 301 12.71 -2.53 -10.21
N PRO A 302 12.44 -3.46 -11.14
CA PRO A 302 13.29 -3.65 -12.31
C PRO A 302 13.37 -2.43 -13.24
N HIS A 303 12.51 -1.43 -13.06
CA HIS A 303 12.37 -0.24 -13.91
C HIS A 303 12.05 -0.53 -15.38
N VAL A 304 11.64 -1.76 -15.68
CA VAL A 304 11.15 -2.22 -16.97
C VAL A 304 9.91 -3.05 -16.71
N ILE A 305 8.99 -3.08 -17.67
CA ILE A 305 7.82 -3.95 -17.59
C ILE A 305 8.31 -5.40 -17.62
N GLN A 306 7.81 -6.21 -16.69
CA GLN A 306 7.97 -7.65 -16.69
C GLN A 306 6.61 -8.32 -16.93
N PRO A 307 6.61 -9.59 -17.37
CA PRO A 307 5.42 -10.37 -17.66
C PRO A 307 4.29 -10.27 -16.63
N ALA A 308 3.07 -10.37 -17.14
CA ALA A 308 1.90 -10.72 -16.36
C ALA A 308 1.46 -12.15 -16.67
N GLU A 309 0.92 -12.87 -15.69
CA GLU A 309 0.37 -14.21 -15.85
C GLU A 309 -0.65 -14.53 -14.74
N VAL A 310 -1.46 -15.57 -14.97
CA VAL A 310 -2.26 -16.18 -13.91
C VAL A 310 -1.50 -17.38 -13.39
N VAL A 311 -1.09 -17.32 -12.12
CA VAL A 311 -0.33 -18.39 -11.47
C VAL A 311 -1.29 -19.26 -10.67
N GLU A 312 -1.23 -20.58 -10.90
CA GLU A 312 -1.92 -21.59 -10.08
C GLU A 312 -0.90 -22.35 -9.23
N HIS A 313 -0.99 -22.22 -7.90
CA HIS A 313 -0.10 -22.91 -6.96
C HIS A 313 -0.84 -23.25 -5.66
N GLY A 314 -0.52 -24.39 -5.04
CA GLY A 314 -1.16 -24.80 -3.79
C GLY A 314 -2.69 -25.05 -3.86
N GLY A 315 -3.28 -25.09 -5.07
CA GLY A 315 -4.73 -25.14 -5.26
C GLY A 315 -5.42 -23.77 -5.32
N ASN A 316 -4.66 -22.69 -5.16
CA ASN A 316 -5.12 -21.32 -5.32
C ASN A 316 -4.68 -20.77 -6.68
N LYS A 317 -5.21 -19.58 -7.01
CA LYS A 317 -4.95 -18.86 -8.23
C LYS A 317 -4.76 -17.38 -7.91
N ALA A 318 -3.80 -16.75 -8.57
CA ALA A 318 -3.61 -15.30 -8.49
C ALA A 318 -3.33 -14.70 -9.87
N PHE A 319 -3.72 -13.45 -10.05
CA PHE A 319 -3.16 -12.63 -11.12
C PHE A 319 -1.84 -12.02 -10.65
N VAL A 320 -0.81 -12.13 -11.49
CA VAL A 320 0.55 -11.70 -11.16
C VAL A 320 1.05 -10.81 -12.29
N ILE A 321 1.62 -9.66 -11.96
CA ILE A 321 2.53 -8.91 -12.83
C ILE A 321 3.82 -8.68 -12.09
N TYR A 322 4.95 -9.08 -12.66
CA TYR A 322 6.23 -9.06 -11.92
C TYR A 322 6.89 -7.68 -11.84
N SER A 323 6.53 -6.76 -12.73
CA SER A 323 6.97 -5.36 -12.73
C SER A 323 6.10 -4.51 -13.65
N LEU A 324 5.61 -3.38 -13.15
CA LEU A 324 4.89 -2.37 -13.94
C LEU A 324 5.80 -1.39 -14.70
N GLY A 325 7.12 -1.45 -14.48
CA GLY A 325 8.09 -0.52 -15.06
C GLY A 325 8.08 0.86 -14.39
N ASN A 326 8.70 1.85 -15.04
CA ASN A 326 8.71 3.22 -14.53
C ASN A 326 7.40 3.91 -14.88
N PHE A 327 6.76 4.55 -13.90
CA PHE A 327 5.65 5.45 -14.20
C PHE A 327 6.12 6.88 -14.43
N LEU A 328 7.04 7.39 -13.60
CA LEU A 328 7.70 8.68 -13.80
C LEU A 328 9.17 8.59 -13.38
N SER A 329 10.10 8.73 -14.33
CA SER A 329 11.53 8.72 -14.03
C SER A 329 12.36 9.51 -15.07
N ASN A 330 13.65 9.71 -14.81
CA ASN A 330 14.59 10.24 -15.81
C ASN A 330 15.51 9.15 -16.40
N GLN A 331 15.12 7.88 -16.27
CA GLN A 331 15.80 6.72 -16.85
C GLN A 331 15.42 6.62 -18.33
N ARG A 332 15.96 7.56 -19.08
CA ARG A 332 15.70 7.78 -20.50
C ARG A 332 16.90 7.37 -21.34
N ILE A 333 16.72 7.07 -22.61
CA ILE A 333 17.83 6.71 -23.51
C ILE A 333 18.91 7.79 -23.59
N GLU A 334 18.53 9.07 -23.47
CA GLU A 334 19.52 10.15 -23.52
C GLU A 334 20.27 10.32 -22.18
N THR A 335 19.81 9.66 -21.11
CA THR A 335 20.50 9.56 -19.81
C THR A 335 21.29 8.26 -19.68
N LEU A 336 20.70 7.12 -20.05
CA LEU A 336 21.23 5.78 -19.78
C LEU A 336 21.85 5.06 -20.99
N GLY A 337 21.56 5.49 -22.21
CA GLY A 337 21.97 4.81 -23.44
C GLY A 337 20.79 4.24 -24.23
N ALA A 338 20.97 4.09 -25.55
CA ALA A 338 19.91 3.65 -26.46
C ALA A 338 19.42 2.21 -26.19
N GLU A 339 20.27 1.39 -25.58
CA GLU A 339 19.96 0.03 -25.14
C GLU A 339 18.96 -0.03 -23.98
N MET A 340 18.78 1.07 -23.25
CA MET A 340 17.87 1.18 -22.10
C MET A 340 16.50 1.74 -22.49
N ALA A 341 16.08 1.60 -23.75
CA ALA A 341 14.79 2.13 -24.20
C ALA A 341 13.59 1.59 -23.40
N SER A 342 13.69 0.36 -22.88
CA SER A 342 12.65 -0.26 -22.06
C SER A 342 12.43 0.41 -20.70
N THR A 343 13.38 1.24 -20.22
CA THR A 343 13.20 1.95 -18.94
C THR A 343 12.33 3.20 -19.05
N GLU A 344 11.95 3.56 -20.27
CA GLU A 344 11.00 4.64 -20.55
C GLU A 344 9.55 4.16 -20.57
N ASP A 345 9.36 2.84 -20.57
CA ASP A 345 8.07 2.18 -20.70
C ASP A 345 7.49 1.90 -19.31
N GLY A 346 6.22 2.21 -19.15
CA GLY A 346 5.42 1.87 -17.98
C GLY A 346 4.04 1.41 -18.41
N VAL A 347 3.22 0.98 -17.46
CA VAL A 347 1.84 0.60 -17.73
C VAL A 347 0.95 0.99 -16.56
N ILE A 348 -0.23 1.54 -16.86
CA ILE A 348 -1.33 1.62 -15.88
C ILE A 348 -2.07 0.29 -15.99
N LEU A 349 -2.13 -0.44 -14.88
CA LEU A 349 -2.88 -1.68 -14.78
C LEU A 349 -4.23 -1.39 -14.13
N HIS A 350 -5.32 -1.62 -14.85
CA HIS A 350 -6.68 -1.57 -14.34
C HIS A 350 -7.22 -2.98 -14.14
N LEU A 351 -7.78 -3.25 -12.95
CA LEU A 351 -8.39 -4.53 -12.58
C LEU A 351 -9.84 -4.28 -12.19
N ASP A 352 -10.78 -4.89 -12.92
CA ASP A 352 -12.21 -4.81 -12.59
C ASP A 352 -12.67 -6.08 -11.88
N ILE A 353 -13.17 -5.90 -10.67
CA ILE A 353 -13.64 -6.97 -9.79
C ILE A 353 -15.15 -6.89 -9.72
N GLU A 354 -15.83 -7.86 -10.32
CA GLU A 354 -17.28 -7.98 -10.22
C GLU A 354 -17.64 -8.67 -8.90
N VAL A 355 -18.43 -7.99 -8.08
CA VAL A 355 -18.95 -8.49 -6.81
C VAL A 355 -20.44 -8.80 -6.96
N ASN A 356 -20.80 -10.04 -6.66
CA ASN A 356 -22.18 -10.54 -6.58
C ASN A 356 -22.40 -11.22 -5.21
N GLU A 357 -23.65 -11.52 -4.84
CA GLU A 357 -24.06 -11.98 -3.49
C GLU A 357 -23.08 -12.92 -2.75
N ASP A 358 -22.50 -13.91 -3.43
CA ASP A 358 -21.56 -14.86 -2.82
C ASP A 358 -20.22 -14.98 -3.58
N LYS A 359 -19.94 -14.08 -4.54
CA LYS A 359 -18.80 -14.28 -5.45
C LYS A 359 -18.14 -12.98 -5.88
N MET A 360 -16.81 -12.94 -5.75
CA MET A 360 -15.94 -11.91 -6.33
C MET A 360 -15.16 -12.50 -7.49
N THR A 361 -15.14 -11.84 -8.64
CA THR A 361 -14.47 -12.34 -9.84
C THR A 361 -13.60 -11.24 -10.44
N LEU A 362 -12.33 -11.52 -10.71
CA LEU A 362 -11.52 -10.68 -11.59
C LEU A 362 -12.07 -10.86 -13.01
N SER A 363 -12.82 -9.86 -13.46
CA SER A 363 -13.63 -9.88 -14.68
C SER A 363 -12.93 -9.24 -15.89
N ASN A 364 -12.00 -8.33 -15.62
CA ASN A 364 -11.25 -7.63 -16.63
C ASN A 364 -9.87 -7.23 -16.10
N VAL A 365 -8.88 -7.33 -16.96
CA VAL A 365 -7.52 -6.82 -16.74
C VAL A 365 -7.18 -5.98 -17.96
N GLU A 366 -7.01 -4.70 -17.75
CA GLU A 366 -6.71 -3.73 -18.80
C GLU A 366 -5.31 -3.15 -18.54
N PHE A 367 -4.48 -3.19 -19.57
CA PHE A 367 -3.16 -2.60 -19.58
C PHE A 367 -3.20 -1.39 -20.47
N GLU A 368 -2.92 -0.21 -19.91
CA GLU A 368 -2.76 1.02 -20.66
C GLU A 368 -1.27 1.40 -20.69
N PRO A 369 -0.56 1.14 -21.80
CA PRO A 369 0.84 1.49 -21.95
C PRO A 369 1.06 2.99 -21.72
N THR A 370 2.09 3.31 -20.97
CA THR A 370 2.54 4.69 -20.75
C THR A 370 4.00 4.84 -21.12
N TRP A 371 4.36 6.06 -21.50
CA TRP A 371 5.72 6.41 -21.85
C TRP A 371 6.10 7.75 -21.25
N VAL A 372 7.25 7.80 -20.56
CA VAL A 372 7.73 9.05 -19.96
C VAL A 372 8.32 9.91 -21.05
N TYR A 373 7.62 10.96 -21.46
CA TYR A 373 8.08 12.01 -22.37
C TYR A 373 9.14 12.91 -21.74
N ARG A 374 10.10 13.32 -22.56
CA ARG A 374 11.08 14.34 -22.23
C ARG A 374 11.46 15.14 -23.48
N GLU A 375 11.25 16.45 -23.44
CA GLU A 375 11.68 17.38 -24.49
C GLU A 375 12.31 18.63 -23.88
N GLY A 376 13.20 19.32 -24.59
CA GLY A 376 13.63 20.65 -24.21
C GLY A 376 15.13 20.86 -24.21
N GLY A 377 15.55 21.89 -23.45
CA GLY A 377 16.90 22.46 -23.47
C GLY A 377 17.63 22.28 -22.13
N PRO A 378 18.18 23.35 -21.51
CA PRO A 378 18.90 23.24 -20.23
C PRO A 378 18.09 22.67 -19.06
N ILE A 379 16.76 22.85 -19.12
CA ILE A 379 15.75 22.21 -18.29
C ILE A 379 14.78 21.55 -19.28
N TYR A 380 14.34 20.33 -18.97
CA TYR A 380 13.45 19.56 -19.83
C TYR A 380 12.00 19.69 -19.35
N ASP A 381 11.05 19.49 -20.23
CA ASP A 381 9.65 19.24 -19.89
C ASP A 381 9.45 17.73 -19.80
N TYR A 382 8.82 17.27 -18.73
CA TYR A 382 8.50 15.86 -18.49
C TYR A 382 7.00 15.66 -18.43
N HIS A 383 6.51 14.58 -19.04
CA HIS A 383 5.13 14.16 -18.94
C HIS A 383 5.05 12.63 -19.00
N VAL A 384 4.14 12.02 -18.24
CA VAL A 384 3.75 10.63 -18.47
C VAL A 384 2.64 10.65 -19.52
N LEU A 385 2.86 9.97 -20.65
CA LEU A 385 1.91 9.92 -21.75
C LEU A 385 1.24 8.54 -21.82
N PRO A 386 -0.09 8.44 -21.66
CA PRO A 386 -0.84 7.27 -22.13
C PRO A 386 -0.65 7.14 -23.64
N ILE A 387 -0.06 6.04 -24.12
CA ILE A 387 0.47 5.99 -25.49
C ILE A 387 -0.65 6.18 -26.52
N GLU A 388 -1.78 5.51 -26.31
CA GLU A 388 -2.96 5.52 -27.17
C GLU A 388 -3.48 6.94 -27.45
N ASP A 389 -3.47 7.82 -26.45
CA ASP A 389 -3.94 9.21 -26.57
C ASP A 389 -3.03 10.06 -27.47
N PHE A 390 -1.78 9.65 -27.65
CA PHE A 390 -0.74 10.44 -28.31
C PHE A 390 -0.27 9.88 -29.65
N LEU A 391 -0.57 8.62 -29.99
CA LEU A 391 -0.19 7.99 -31.27
C LEU A 391 -0.73 8.75 -32.50
N GLU A 392 -1.92 9.34 -32.41
CA GLU A 392 -2.51 10.12 -33.51
C GLU A 392 -2.37 11.63 -33.33
N ASN A 393 -1.60 12.09 -32.33
CA ASN A 393 -1.54 13.51 -31.99
C ASN A 393 -0.71 14.29 -33.03
N PRO A 394 -1.34 15.20 -33.81
CA PRO A 394 -0.66 15.88 -34.92
C PRO A 394 0.37 16.91 -34.47
N ARG A 395 0.51 17.16 -33.16
CA ARG A 395 1.49 18.09 -32.59
C ARG A 395 2.82 17.42 -32.25
N PHE A 396 2.87 16.09 -32.20
CA PHE A 396 4.10 15.37 -31.91
C PHE A 396 5.00 15.32 -33.14
N ALA A 397 6.29 15.59 -32.95
CA ALA A 397 7.28 15.43 -34.01
C ALA A 397 7.39 13.92 -34.36
N GLU A 398 7.62 13.61 -35.64
CA GLU A 398 7.65 12.24 -36.19
C GLU A 398 8.51 11.28 -35.36
N HIS A 399 9.71 11.72 -34.94
CA HIS A 399 10.62 10.90 -34.14
C HIS A 399 10.10 10.54 -32.73
N TYR A 400 9.14 11.28 -32.16
CA TYR A 400 8.48 10.88 -30.91
C TYR A 400 7.36 9.87 -31.16
N LEU A 401 6.66 9.97 -32.30
CA LEU A 401 5.68 8.96 -32.71
C LEU A 401 6.36 7.60 -32.89
N ASP A 402 7.52 7.57 -33.56
CA ASP A 402 8.33 6.36 -33.70
C ASP A 402 8.69 5.72 -32.35
N ARG A 403 8.93 6.54 -31.31
CA ARG A 403 9.28 6.07 -29.97
C ARG A 403 8.07 5.57 -29.19
N LEU A 404 6.93 6.24 -29.31
CA LEU A 404 5.66 5.79 -28.75
C LEU A 404 5.25 4.45 -29.37
N GLU A 405 5.32 4.32 -30.70
CA GLU A 405 5.04 3.05 -31.39
C GLU A 405 6.01 1.95 -30.94
N ALA A 406 7.31 2.25 -30.79
CA ALA A 406 8.28 1.28 -30.30
C ALA A 406 8.07 0.90 -28.83
N SER A 407 7.65 1.85 -27.98
CA SER A 407 7.32 1.64 -26.57
C SER A 407 6.08 0.74 -26.42
N LYS A 408 5.03 1.05 -27.18
CA LYS A 408 3.84 0.20 -27.28
C LYS A 408 4.20 -1.22 -27.74
N ALA A 409 4.94 -1.36 -28.84
CA ALA A 409 5.32 -2.67 -29.35
C ALA A 409 6.12 -3.51 -28.33
N ARG A 410 7.03 -2.90 -27.56
CA ARG A 410 7.76 -3.60 -26.48
C ARG A 410 6.83 -4.03 -25.35
N THR A 411 5.92 -3.15 -24.94
CA THR A 411 4.93 -3.43 -23.89
C THR A 411 4.01 -4.58 -24.31
N GLU A 412 3.47 -4.51 -25.53
CA GLU A 412 2.63 -5.57 -26.12
C GLU A 412 3.39 -6.89 -26.28
N GLU A 413 4.67 -6.85 -26.64
CA GLU A 413 5.51 -8.04 -26.75
C GLU A 413 5.66 -8.73 -25.38
N VAL A 414 6.02 -7.97 -24.33
CA VAL A 414 6.20 -8.52 -22.97
C VAL A 414 4.90 -9.11 -22.42
N LEU A 415 3.79 -8.38 -22.54
CA LEU A 415 2.49 -8.83 -22.02
C LEU A 415 1.86 -9.93 -22.89
N GLY A 416 2.02 -9.85 -24.21
CA GLY A 416 1.51 -10.80 -25.19
C GLY A 416 2.27 -12.12 -25.23
N MET A 417 3.56 -12.14 -24.86
CA MET A 417 4.36 -13.36 -24.70
C MET A 417 3.72 -14.36 -23.72
N TYR A 418 2.93 -13.87 -22.78
CA TYR A 418 2.26 -14.64 -21.75
C TYR A 418 0.76 -14.79 -21.98
N GLY A 419 0.26 -14.35 -23.15
CA GLY A 419 -1.15 -14.49 -23.54
C GLY A 419 -2.10 -13.48 -22.90
N ILE A 420 -1.61 -12.55 -22.09
CA ILE A 420 -2.46 -11.66 -21.28
C ILE A 420 -3.00 -10.47 -22.10
N PHE A 421 -2.24 -10.02 -23.11
CA PHE A 421 -2.68 -8.92 -23.97
C PHE A 421 -3.95 -9.34 -24.76
N GLU A 422 -5.08 -8.69 -24.47
CA GLU A 422 -6.44 -8.93 -25.00
C GLU A 422 -7.25 -10.07 -24.34
N GLU A 423 -6.79 -10.67 -23.24
CA GLU A 423 -7.57 -11.71 -22.54
C GLU A 423 -8.60 -11.12 -21.55
N THR A 424 -9.83 -11.65 -21.60
CA THR A 424 -10.82 -11.43 -20.54
C THR A 424 -10.61 -12.44 -19.43
N PHE A 425 -10.43 -11.96 -18.21
CA PHE A 425 -10.25 -12.80 -17.03
C PHE A 425 -11.61 -13.17 -16.44
N ASN A 426 -11.71 -14.38 -15.89
CA ASN A 426 -12.90 -14.81 -15.16
C ASN A 426 -12.50 -15.91 -14.18
N PHE A 427 -11.82 -15.50 -13.11
CA PHE A 427 -11.55 -16.38 -11.99
C PHE A 427 -11.94 -15.71 -10.68
N GLU A 428 -12.32 -16.57 -9.73
CA GLU A 428 -12.82 -16.17 -8.42
C GLU A 428 -11.67 -15.67 -7.54
N LEU A 429 -11.89 -14.56 -6.86
CA LEU A 429 -11.00 -14.02 -5.83
C LEU A 429 -11.49 -14.46 -4.45
N GLY A 430 -10.58 -14.41 -3.49
CA GLY A 430 -10.83 -14.74 -2.10
C GLY A 430 -10.50 -16.18 -1.76
N PHE A 431 -10.65 -16.50 -0.48
CA PHE A 431 -10.23 -17.79 0.06
C PHE A 431 -11.21 -18.91 -0.27
N ASN A 432 -10.73 -19.99 -0.89
CA ASN A 432 -11.47 -21.27 -1.04
C ASN A 432 -11.38 -22.16 0.20
#